data_AF-A0AAV0XQU9-F1
#
_entry.id   AF-A0AAV0XQU9-F1
#
_cell.length_a   1.000
_cell.length_b   1.000
_cell.length_c   1.000
_cell.angle_alpha   90.00
_cell.angle_beta   90.00
_cell.angle_gamma   90.00
#
_symmetry.space_group_name_H-M   'P 1'
#
loop_
_entity.id
_entity.type
_entity.pdbx_description
1 polymer ?
#
loop_
_entity_poly.entity_id
_entity_poly.type
_entity_poly.pdbx_seq_one_letter_code
_entity_poly.pdbx_strand_id
1 'polypeptide(L)'
;MEESHTAVNLAHQLEDTFDKWEIGGKIMTVVTDNARNAINAVQLLTNISETYDVTCAAHSIQLAVNNGLGRDEITTLIQLSSKMVGHFKHSNIAKHALTKMQEQLGLTQQSLIQSCKTRWNSVYMMLDRLYANRCAVTNVLADRNTTKYVSIAKKLEITESDWTKMETLVILLKPLQIVTTVFCAETHSSVSMVRPLLSKVIEKHLQLNKDDNEVVINFKQTVVSQLKERFKLNNLENIVSTRQVSSFFDPRYKELEHEEIDVRENIRSKVKNLLVEMNTPDNREETNVCVQKNKGALEFLYGDEVHDINDASTQYHSYLTEPQLIYDFDPFGWWKSHEKKYPLIAELAKKYLSIPATSVSSERCFSTAGNVVTSKRNCLAPENVNMLVFLYQNRNLRRPASVRRI
;
A
#
# COMPACT_ATOMS: atom_id res chain seq x y z
N MET A 1 -29.49 -1.25 3.60
CA MET A 1 -29.12 -0.52 4.83
C MET A 1 -30.10 0.62 4.96
N GLU A 2 -30.94 0.61 5.99
CA GLU A 2 -31.97 1.64 6.23
C GLU A 2 -31.47 2.78 7.14
N GLU A 3 -30.26 2.68 7.68
CA GLU A 3 -29.67 3.69 8.55
C GLU A 3 -28.60 4.53 7.82
N SER A 4 -28.49 5.80 8.24
CA SER A 4 -27.50 6.74 7.70
C SER A 4 -26.06 6.27 7.99
N HIS A 5 -25.13 6.50 7.06
CA HIS A 5 -23.71 6.17 7.18
C HIS A 5 -22.97 7.08 8.18
N THR A 6 -23.48 7.23 9.39
CA THR A 6 -22.86 8.01 10.47
C THR A 6 -21.70 7.21 11.09
N ALA A 7 -20.77 7.92 11.74
CA ALA A 7 -19.66 7.28 12.44
C ALA A 7 -20.13 6.32 13.55
N VAL A 8 -21.22 6.66 14.25
CA VAL A 8 -21.79 5.84 15.33
C VAL A 8 -22.35 4.53 14.78
N ASN A 9 -23.12 4.58 13.71
CA ASN A 9 -23.70 3.38 13.10
C ASN A 9 -22.62 2.46 12.54
N LEU A 10 -21.55 3.03 11.97
CA LEU A 10 -20.40 2.26 11.51
C LEU A 10 -19.64 1.59 12.67
N ALA A 11 -19.47 2.28 13.79
CA ALA A 11 -18.84 1.71 14.99
C ALA A 11 -19.67 0.52 15.53
N HIS A 12 -20.98 0.69 15.67
CA HIS A 12 -21.88 -0.39 16.12
C HIS A 12 -21.83 -1.59 15.17
N GLN A 13 -21.82 -1.38 13.85
CA GLN A 13 -21.71 -2.48 12.88
C GLN A 13 -20.37 -3.21 12.96
N LEU A 14 -19.28 -2.51 13.28
CA LEU A 14 -17.97 -3.13 13.51
C LEU A 14 -17.99 -3.98 14.78
N GLU A 15 -18.50 -3.45 15.89
CA GLU A 15 -18.65 -4.19 17.17
C GLU A 15 -19.52 -5.43 17.00
N ASP A 16 -20.71 -5.30 16.39
CA ASP A 16 -21.60 -6.42 16.07
C ASP A 16 -20.89 -7.50 15.25
N THR A 17 -20.01 -7.09 14.33
CA THR A 17 -19.23 -8.02 13.52
C THR A 17 -18.15 -8.69 14.37
N PHE A 18 -17.46 -7.95 15.22
CA PHE A 18 -16.43 -8.52 16.09
C PHE A 18 -17.00 -9.54 17.07
N ASP A 19 -18.19 -9.29 17.60
CA ASP A 19 -18.89 -10.19 18.51
C ASP A 19 -19.39 -11.44 17.78
N LYS A 20 -19.98 -11.29 16.59
CA LYS A 20 -20.42 -12.42 15.75
C LYS A 20 -19.29 -13.40 15.41
N TRP A 21 -18.06 -12.90 15.31
CA TRP A 21 -16.88 -13.71 15.01
C TRP A 21 -16.06 -14.08 16.26
N GLU A 22 -16.50 -13.68 17.46
CA GLU A 22 -15.82 -13.95 18.74
C GLU A 22 -14.35 -13.44 18.77
N ILE A 23 -14.14 -12.25 18.17
CA ILE A 23 -12.82 -11.60 18.06
C ILE A 23 -12.75 -10.24 18.75
N GLY A 24 -13.77 -9.83 19.51
CA GLY A 24 -13.83 -8.52 20.16
C GLY A 24 -12.57 -8.09 20.92
N GLY A 25 -11.93 -9.00 21.65
CA GLY A 25 -10.67 -8.74 22.37
C GLY A 25 -9.37 -9.03 21.61
N LYS A 26 -9.45 -9.46 20.34
CA LYS A 26 -8.29 -9.90 19.53
C LYS A 26 -7.87 -8.88 18.48
N ILE A 27 -8.56 -7.74 18.39
CA ILE A 27 -8.37 -6.76 17.32
C ILE A 27 -7.35 -5.73 17.75
N MET A 28 -6.23 -5.72 17.02
CA MET A 28 -5.17 -4.73 17.23
C MET A 28 -5.48 -3.38 16.55
N THR A 29 -5.98 -3.41 15.32
CA THR A 29 -6.17 -2.20 14.51
C THR A 29 -7.18 -2.41 13.39
N VAL A 30 -7.72 -1.32 12.84
CA VAL A 30 -8.61 -1.30 11.68
C VAL A 30 -8.09 -0.30 10.64
N VAL A 31 -7.81 -0.80 9.43
CA VAL A 31 -7.35 0.04 8.31
C VAL A 31 -8.53 0.50 7.48
N THR A 32 -8.70 1.82 7.33
CA THR A 32 -9.84 2.43 6.62
C THR A 32 -9.43 3.10 5.31
N ASP A 33 -10.41 3.37 4.43
CA ASP A 33 -10.23 4.06 3.15
C ASP A 33 -10.11 5.59 3.25
N ASN A 34 -9.92 6.10 4.48
CA ASN A 34 -9.82 7.52 4.83
C ASN A 34 -11.14 8.31 4.76
N ALA A 35 -12.30 7.65 4.61
CA ALA A 35 -13.57 8.32 4.79
C ALA A 35 -13.70 8.87 6.22
N ARG A 36 -14.08 10.15 6.37
CA ARG A 36 -14.17 10.81 7.69
C ARG A 36 -15.04 10.03 8.68
N ASN A 37 -16.18 9.51 8.21
CA ASN A 37 -17.09 8.73 9.05
C ASN A 37 -16.46 7.40 9.48
N ALA A 38 -15.66 6.76 8.62
CA ALA A 38 -14.94 5.53 8.96
C ALA A 38 -13.80 5.78 9.96
N ILE A 39 -13.03 6.86 9.79
CA ILE A 39 -11.98 7.26 10.74
C ILE A 39 -12.60 7.54 12.11
N ASN A 40 -13.66 8.35 12.16
CA ASN A 40 -14.34 8.67 13.40
C ASN A 40 -14.97 7.44 14.04
N ALA A 41 -15.49 6.49 13.25
CA ALA A 41 -16.01 5.23 13.76
C ALA A 41 -14.92 4.42 14.48
N VAL A 42 -13.74 4.29 13.87
CA VAL A 42 -12.60 3.58 14.50
C VAL A 42 -12.13 4.26 15.79
N GLN A 43 -12.23 5.59 15.87
CA GLN A 43 -11.89 6.32 17.10
C GLN A 43 -12.91 6.13 18.24
N LEU A 44 -14.14 5.71 17.93
CA LEU A 44 -15.15 5.40 18.93
C LEU A 44 -14.99 3.99 19.53
N LEU A 45 -14.23 3.11 18.87
CA LEU A 45 -14.02 1.73 19.32
C LEU A 45 -13.06 1.70 20.51
N THR A 46 -13.52 1.17 21.63
CA THR A 46 -12.76 1.09 22.89
C THR A 46 -11.91 -0.19 23.01
N ASN A 47 -12.19 -1.18 22.17
CA ASN A 47 -11.56 -2.51 22.19
C ASN A 47 -10.32 -2.63 21.28
N ILE A 48 -9.82 -1.51 20.73
CA ILE A 48 -8.71 -1.48 19.78
C ILE A 48 -7.54 -0.70 20.38
N SER A 49 -6.34 -1.28 20.35
CA SER A 49 -5.13 -0.66 20.92
C SER A 49 -4.46 0.36 19.99
N GLU A 50 -4.48 0.13 18.67
CA GLU A 50 -3.76 0.95 17.68
C GLU A 50 -4.74 1.60 16.70
N THR A 51 -5.10 2.86 16.95
CA THR A 51 -6.08 3.62 16.13
C THR A 51 -5.46 4.81 15.39
N TYR A 52 -4.19 5.13 15.65
CA TYR A 52 -3.54 6.34 15.14
C TYR A 52 -2.66 6.06 13.91
N ASP A 53 -2.89 6.79 12.82
CA ASP A 53 -2.15 6.68 11.53
C ASP A 53 -2.27 5.30 10.84
N VAL A 54 -3.47 4.73 10.86
CA VAL A 54 -3.82 3.45 10.20
C VAL A 54 -4.78 3.66 9.02
N THR A 55 -4.51 4.69 8.24
CA THR A 55 -5.20 5.03 6.98
C THR A 55 -4.71 4.19 5.80
N CYS A 56 -5.50 4.07 4.74
CA CYS A 56 -5.07 3.38 3.53
C CYS A 56 -3.98 4.19 2.81
N ALA A 57 -2.75 3.64 2.75
CA ALA A 57 -1.62 4.34 2.13
C ALA A 57 -1.85 4.64 0.64
N ALA A 58 -2.43 3.69 -0.10
CA ALA A 58 -2.76 3.88 -1.52
C ALA A 58 -3.79 4.99 -1.73
N HIS A 59 -4.82 5.07 -0.88
CA HIS A 59 -5.82 6.12 -0.96
C HIS A 59 -5.22 7.50 -0.58
N SER A 60 -4.36 7.55 0.45
CA SER A 60 -3.64 8.76 0.83
C SER A 60 -2.76 9.30 -0.30
N ILE A 61 -2.00 8.43 -0.98
CA ILE A 61 -1.21 8.81 -2.17
C ILE A 61 -2.14 9.25 -3.30
N GLN A 62 -3.26 8.56 -3.51
CA GLN A 62 -4.24 8.91 -4.54
C GLN A 62 -4.77 10.34 -4.38
N LEU A 63 -5.07 10.76 -3.15
CA LEU A 63 -5.50 12.13 -2.87
C LEU A 63 -4.35 13.14 -3.04
N ALA A 64 -3.15 12.81 -2.55
CA ALA A 64 -1.98 13.68 -2.68
C ALA A 64 -1.63 13.97 -4.16
N VAL A 65 -1.61 12.93 -5.00
CA VAL A 65 -1.30 13.05 -6.43
C VAL A 65 -2.40 13.81 -7.17
N ASN A 66 -3.68 13.52 -6.89
CA ASN A 66 -4.78 14.24 -7.52
C ASN A 66 -4.72 15.75 -7.24
N ASN A 67 -4.36 16.15 -6.01
CA ASN A 67 -4.16 17.55 -5.68
C ASN A 67 -3.01 18.16 -6.50
N GLY A 68 -1.90 17.44 -6.70
CA GLY A 68 -0.81 17.87 -7.57
C GLY A 68 -1.22 17.98 -9.05
N LEU A 69 -2.06 17.07 -9.54
CA LEU A 69 -2.55 17.06 -10.93
C LEU A 69 -3.65 18.09 -11.20
N GLY A 70 -4.23 18.70 -10.16
CA GLY A 70 -5.39 19.61 -10.26
C GLY A 70 -5.11 20.98 -10.92
N ARG A 71 -3.89 21.25 -11.37
CA ARG A 71 -3.56 22.48 -12.11
C ARG A 71 -4.16 22.44 -13.52
N ASP A 72 -4.62 23.61 -14.00
CA ASP A 72 -5.30 23.72 -15.30
C ASP A 72 -4.43 23.25 -16.48
N GLU A 73 -3.14 23.58 -16.45
CA GLU A 73 -2.20 23.17 -17.50
C GLU A 73 -2.05 21.64 -17.58
N ILE A 74 -1.85 20.98 -16.43
CA ILE A 74 -1.74 19.53 -16.33
C ILE A 74 -3.05 18.86 -16.72
N THR A 75 -4.18 19.39 -16.24
CA THR A 75 -5.52 18.87 -16.53
C THR A 75 -5.82 18.96 -18.02
N THR A 76 -5.45 20.06 -18.68
CA THR A 76 -5.62 20.25 -20.13
C THR A 76 -4.82 19.22 -20.91
N LEU A 77 -3.55 18.98 -20.55
CA LEU A 77 -2.71 17.95 -21.16
C LEU A 77 -3.30 16.55 -20.99
N ILE A 78 -3.80 16.21 -19.80
CA ILE A 78 -4.44 14.91 -19.53
C ILE A 78 -5.69 14.74 -20.39
N GLN A 79 -6.52 15.79 -20.52
CA GLN A 79 -7.72 15.76 -21.35
C GLN A 79 -7.38 15.59 -22.83
N LEU A 80 -6.35 16.29 -23.33
CA LEU A 80 -5.88 16.15 -24.70
C LEU A 80 -5.38 14.72 -24.97
N SER A 81 -4.53 14.22 -24.08
CA SER A 81 -4.00 12.84 -24.14
C SER A 81 -5.13 11.80 -24.11
N SER A 82 -6.15 12.02 -23.28
CA SER A 82 -7.33 11.16 -23.16
C SER A 82 -8.18 11.14 -24.43
N LYS A 83 -8.39 12.30 -25.07
CA LYS A 83 -9.06 12.39 -26.39
C LYS A 83 -8.25 11.68 -27.46
N MET A 84 -6.92 11.83 -27.43
CA MET A 84 -6.03 11.19 -28.37
C MET A 84 -6.13 9.67 -28.31
N VAL A 85 -6.00 9.10 -27.10
CA VAL A 85 -6.16 7.66 -26.90
C VAL A 85 -7.57 7.20 -27.30
N GLY A 86 -8.60 7.99 -27.00
CA GLY A 86 -9.97 7.71 -27.39
C GLY A 86 -10.12 7.52 -28.90
N HIS A 87 -9.47 8.35 -29.71
CA HIS A 87 -9.48 8.22 -31.18
C HIS A 87 -8.95 6.85 -31.64
N PHE A 88 -7.77 6.45 -31.17
CA PHE A 88 -7.16 5.15 -31.52
C PHE A 88 -7.92 3.95 -30.95
N LYS A 89 -8.68 4.14 -29.86
CA LYS A 89 -9.48 3.07 -29.26
C LYS A 89 -10.79 2.83 -30.01
N HIS A 90 -11.42 3.88 -30.54
CA HIS A 90 -12.72 3.78 -31.21
C HIS A 90 -12.61 3.62 -32.74
N SER A 91 -11.53 4.09 -33.37
CA SER A 91 -11.31 3.94 -34.81
C SER A 91 -10.53 2.66 -35.11
N ASN A 92 -11.20 1.67 -35.69
CA ASN A 92 -10.54 0.45 -36.16
C ASN A 92 -9.44 0.74 -37.19
N ILE A 93 -9.64 1.76 -38.04
CA ILE A 93 -8.64 2.17 -39.04
C ILE A 93 -7.39 2.72 -38.35
N ALA A 94 -7.54 3.63 -37.39
CA ALA A 94 -6.42 4.20 -36.64
C ALA A 94 -5.70 3.15 -35.80
N LYS A 95 -6.45 2.21 -35.21
CA LYS A 95 -5.89 1.09 -34.46
C LYS A 95 -4.99 0.21 -35.33
N HIS A 96 -5.46 -0.21 -36.51
CA HIS A 96 -4.65 -1.02 -37.44
C HIS A 96 -3.43 -0.24 -37.96
N ALA A 97 -3.61 1.04 -38.29
CA ALA A 97 -2.50 1.90 -38.71
C ALA A 97 -1.44 2.03 -37.62
N LEU A 98 -1.84 2.18 -36.35
CA LEU A 98 -0.92 2.21 -35.21
C LEU A 98 -0.16 0.90 -35.06
N THR A 99 -0.84 -0.25 -35.14
CA THR A 99 -0.18 -1.56 -35.04
C THR A 99 0.84 -1.77 -36.17
N LYS A 100 0.48 -1.41 -37.41
CA LYS A 100 1.40 -1.48 -38.55
C LYS A 100 2.59 -0.54 -38.38
N MET A 101 2.38 0.67 -37.88
CA MET A 101 3.45 1.64 -37.64
C MET A 101 4.37 1.20 -36.49
N GLN A 102 3.81 0.61 -35.43
CA GLN A 102 4.60 -0.01 -34.35
C GLN A 102 5.51 -1.10 -34.90
N GLU A 103 5.00 -1.97 -35.77
CA GLU A 103 5.78 -3.02 -36.43
C GLU A 103 6.91 -2.44 -37.29
N GLN A 104 6.62 -1.42 -38.11
CA GLN A 104 7.62 -0.75 -38.95
C GLN A 104 8.74 -0.08 -38.15
N LEU A 105 8.44 0.42 -36.95
CA LEU A 105 9.40 1.07 -36.06
C LEU A 105 10.08 0.08 -35.09
N GLY A 106 9.79 -1.23 -35.18
CA GLY A 106 10.34 -2.24 -34.26
C GLY A 106 9.85 -2.10 -32.81
N LEU A 107 8.71 -1.44 -32.59
CA LEU A 107 8.09 -1.26 -31.29
C LEU A 107 7.19 -2.43 -30.93
N THR A 108 7.00 -2.67 -29.64
CA THR A 108 6.04 -3.68 -29.15
C THR A 108 4.63 -3.30 -29.58
N GLN A 109 3.96 -4.20 -30.32
CA GLN A 109 2.60 -4.01 -30.79
C GLN A 109 1.63 -4.06 -29.61
N GLN A 110 1.15 -2.89 -29.17
CA GLN A 110 0.30 -2.78 -27.99
C GLN A 110 -0.75 -1.69 -28.18
N SER A 111 -1.95 -1.94 -27.68
CA SER A 111 -3.02 -0.93 -27.68
C SER A 111 -2.74 0.16 -26.66
N LEU A 112 -3.13 1.39 -27.00
CA LEU A 112 -3.12 2.51 -26.07
C LEU A 112 -4.12 2.30 -24.90
N ILE A 113 -3.82 2.88 -23.74
CA ILE A 113 -4.58 2.68 -22.49
C ILE A 113 -5.37 3.95 -22.19
N GLN A 114 -6.69 3.84 -22.09
CA GLN A 114 -7.55 4.97 -21.69
C GLN A 114 -7.50 5.15 -20.18
N SER A 115 -7.28 6.38 -19.71
CA SER A 115 -7.36 6.68 -18.28
C SER A 115 -8.80 6.62 -17.76
N CYS A 116 -8.94 6.19 -16.51
CA CYS A 116 -10.16 6.29 -15.73
C CYS A 116 -10.05 7.53 -14.83
N LYS A 117 -11.06 8.42 -14.88
CA LYS A 117 -11.04 9.70 -14.15
C LYS A 117 -10.86 9.54 -12.63
N THR A 118 -11.22 8.40 -12.07
CA THR A 118 -11.24 8.17 -10.61
C THR A 118 -9.92 7.67 -10.04
N ARG A 119 -8.93 7.28 -10.86
CA ARG A 119 -7.65 6.72 -10.37
C ARG A 119 -6.44 7.31 -11.09
N TRP A 120 -5.52 7.93 -10.36
CA TRP A 120 -4.37 8.61 -10.96
C TRP A 120 -3.40 7.62 -11.62
N ASN A 121 -3.28 6.39 -11.11
CA ASN A 121 -2.44 5.34 -11.73
C ASN A 121 -2.81 5.13 -13.21
N SER A 122 -4.10 5.24 -13.54
CA SER A 122 -4.56 5.08 -14.93
C SER A 122 -4.18 6.26 -15.82
N VAL A 123 -4.02 7.46 -15.24
CA VAL A 123 -3.45 8.63 -15.93
C VAL A 123 -1.98 8.38 -16.22
N TYR A 124 -1.20 7.93 -15.23
CA TYR A 124 0.21 7.59 -15.44
C TYR A 124 0.37 6.52 -16.54
N MET A 125 -0.36 5.40 -16.45
CA MET A 125 -0.30 4.33 -17.47
C MET A 125 -0.69 4.81 -18.87
N MET A 126 -1.67 5.72 -18.97
CA MET A 126 -2.07 6.32 -20.25
C MET A 126 -0.93 7.17 -20.83
N LEU A 127 -0.37 8.09 -20.03
CA LEU A 127 0.67 9.01 -20.48
C LEU A 127 1.96 8.25 -20.82
N ASP A 128 2.39 7.31 -19.98
CA ASP A 128 3.58 6.48 -20.19
C ASP A 128 3.45 5.66 -21.49
N ARG A 129 2.29 5.01 -21.70
CA ARG A 129 2.03 4.25 -22.94
C ARG A 129 1.97 5.13 -24.17
N LEU A 130 1.31 6.28 -24.07
CA LEU A 130 1.16 7.22 -25.18
C LEU A 130 2.52 7.81 -25.57
N TYR A 131 3.31 8.25 -24.60
CA TYR A 131 4.65 8.78 -24.80
C TYR A 131 5.62 7.75 -25.40
N ALA A 132 5.60 6.50 -24.92
CA ALA A 132 6.38 5.41 -25.50
C ALA A 132 6.04 5.13 -26.98
N ASN A 133 4.83 5.49 -27.41
CA ASN A 133 4.35 5.35 -28.78
C ASN A 133 4.32 6.67 -29.55
N ARG A 134 4.96 7.74 -29.06
CA ARG A 134 4.88 9.09 -29.65
C ARG A 134 5.20 9.09 -31.15
N CYS A 135 6.28 8.44 -31.57
CA CYS A 135 6.70 8.41 -32.98
C CYS A 135 5.66 7.71 -33.86
N ALA A 136 5.13 6.57 -33.39
CA ALA A 136 4.11 5.83 -34.12
C ALA A 136 2.80 6.62 -34.22
N VAL A 137 2.38 7.25 -33.13
CA VAL A 137 1.17 8.08 -33.07
C VAL A 137 1.29 9.29 -33.99
N THR A 138 2.40 10.03 -33.91
CA THR A 138 2.65 11.21 -34.77
C THR A 138 2.67 10.84 -36.25
N ASN A 139 3.32 9.74 -36.63
CA ASN A 139 3.35 9.27 -38.02
C ASN A 139 1.95 8.89 -38.54
N VAL A 140 1.16 8.18 -37.74
CA VAL A 140 -0.20 7.78 -38.14
C VAL A 140 -1.13 8.99 -38.30
N LEU A 141 -0.96 10.01 -37.46
CA LEU A 141 -1.75 11.24 -37.56
C LEU A 141 -1.32 12.12 -38.74
N ALA A 142 -0.05 12.10 -39.11
CA ALA A 142 0.47 12.76 -40.30
C ALA A 142 -0.06 12.12 -41.60
N ASP A 143 -0.39 10.83 -41.59
CA ASP A 143 -0.99 10.14 -42.74
C ASP A 143 -2.47 10.52 -42.93
N ARG A 144 -2.69 11.38 -43.93
CA ARG A 144 -4.00 11.92 -44.33
C ARG A 144 -4.99 10.87 -44.83
N ASN A 145 -4.55 9.65 -45.16
CA ASN A 145 -5.46 8.56 -45.54
C ASN A 145 -6.19 7.96 -44.34
N THR A 146 -5.62 8.09 -43.14
CA THR A 146 -6.13 7.54 -41.88
C THR A 146 -7.05 8.52 -41.15
N THR A 147 -6.75 9.82 -41.26
CA THR A 147 -7.52 10.93 -40.67
C THR A 147 -8.45 11.56 -41.71
N LYS A 148 -9.52 10.85 -42.10
CA LYS A 148 -10.55 11.31 -43.06
C LYS A 148 -11.22 12.66 -42.74
N TYR A 149 -10.93 13.26 -41.58
CA TYR A 149 -11.43 14.56 -41.16
C TYR A 149 -10.27 15.45 -40.71
N VAL A 150 -9.84 16.36 -41.58
CA VAL A 150 -8.85 17.42 -41.29
C VAL A 150 -9.22 18.23 -40.03
N SER A 151 -10.51 18.30 -39.69
CA SER A 151 -11.04 18.94 -38.49
C SER A 151 -10.79 18.14 -37.19
N ILE A 152 -10.63 16.82 -37.27
CA ILE A 152 -10.29 15.95 -36.13
C ILE A 152 -8.78 15.98 -35.90
N ALA A 153 -7.97 15.97 -36.97
CA ALA A 153 -6.52 16.09 -36.87
C ALA A 153 -6.08 17.39 -36.18
N LYS A 154 -6.66 18.54 -36.56
CA LYS A 154 -6.38 19.84 -35.88
C LYS A 154 -6.84 19.90 -34.41
N LYS A 155 -7.87 19.13 -34.03
CA LYS A 155 -8.38 19.10 -32.64
C LYS A 155 -7.61 18.14 -31.74
N LEU A 156 -6.78 17.28 -32.32
CA LEU A 156 -6.04 16.21 -31.64
C LEU A 156 -4.52 16.37 -31.82
N GLU A 157 -4.07 17.51 -32.32
CA GLU A 157 -2.64 17.77 -32.53
C GLU A 157 -1.97 17.98 -31.17
N ILE A 158 -1.11 17.02 -30.80
CA ILE A 158 -0.22 17.12 -29.65
C ILE A 158 1.07 17.76 -30.17
N THR A 159 1.41 18.93 -29.64
CA THR A 159 2.62 19.65 -30.05
C THR A 159 3.87 19.02 -29.42
N GLU A 160 5.07 19.34 -29.95
CA GLU A 160 6.34 18.95 -29.31
C GLU A 160 6.47 19.48 -27.87
N SER A 161 5.87 20.65 -27.59
CA SER A 161 5.79 21.16 -26.21
C SER A 161 4.94 20.26 -25.33
N ASP A 162 3.79 19.77 -25.81
CA ASP A 162 2.92 18.86 -25.07
C ASP A 162 3.59 17.51 -24.81
N TRP A 163 4.34 16.98 -25.78
CA TRP A 163 5.15 15.77 -25.61
C TRP A 163 6.22 15.94 -24.53
N THR A 164 6.88 17.10 -24.49
CA THR A 164 7.89 17.43 -23.46
C THR A 164 7.25 17.53 -22.06
N LYS A 165 6.06 18.15 -21.96
CA LYS A 165 5.29 18.19 -20.72
C LYS A 165 4.84 16.79 -20.28
N MET A 166 4.43 15.94 -21.23
CA MET A 166 4.04 14.56 -20.97
C MET A 166 5.21 13.75 -20.42
N GLU A 167 6.39 13.84 -21.04
CA GLU A 167 7.62 13.21 -20.53
C GLU A 167 7.90 13.63 -19.09
N THR A 168 7.88 14.93 -18.83
CA THR A 168 8.13 15.50 -17.50
C THR A 168 7.15 14.93 -16.48
N LEU A 169 5.86 14.86 -16.83
CA LEU A 169 4.83 14.34 -15.94
C LEU A 169 4.96 12.82 -15.71
N VAL A 170 5.34 12.05 -16.74
CA VAL A 170 5.63 10.61 -16.62
C VAL A 170 6.80 10.39 -15.65
N ILE A 171 7.87 11.18 -15.75
CA ILE A 171 9.02 11.10 -14.84
C ILE A 171 8.60 11.40 -13.39
N LEU A 172 7.79 12.44 -13.17
CA LEU A 172 7.31 12.82 -11.83
C LEU A 172 6.38 11.78 -11.19
N LEU A 173 5.51 11.16 -11.99
CA LEU A 173 4.51 10.19 -11.51
C LEU A 173 5.09 8.78 -11.30
N LYS A 174 6.14 8.40 -12.03
CA LYS A 174 6.75 7.07 -11.95
C LYS A 174 7.15 6.62 -10.53
N PRO A 175 7.89 7.40 -9.71
CA PRO A 175 8.26 6.95 -8.35
C PRO A 175 7.03 6.74 -7.46
N LEU A 176 6.01 7.59 -7.61
CA LEU A 176 4.73 7.47 -6.90
C LEU A 176 3.98 6.21 -7.34
N GLN A 177 4.13 5.79 -8.60
CA GLN A 177 3.44 4.62 -9.14
C GLN A 177 4.10 3.36 -8.57
N ILE A 178 5.42 3.34 -8.54
CA ILE A 178 6.21 2.25 -7.99
C ILE A 178 5.85 2.04 -6.52
N VAL A 179 5.91 3.10 -5.69
CA VAL A 179 5.62 2.96 -4.25
C VAL A 179 4.18 2.54 -3.98
N THR A 180 3.21 3.07 -4.75
CA THR A 180 1.80 2.63 -4.65
C THR A 180 1.64 1.17 -5.04
N THR A 181 2.38 0.70 -6.04
CA THR A 181 2.35 -0.71 -6.48
C THR A 181 2.91 -1.62 -5.38
N VAL A 182 4.01 -1.21 -4.73
CA VAL A 182 4.60 -1.93 -3.59
C VAL A 182 3.60 -2.02 -2.44
N PHE A 183 2.92 -0.93 -2.07
CA PHE A 183 1.91 -0.94 -1.01
C PHE A 183 0.63 -1.72 -1.36
N CYS A 184 0.38 -2.01 -2.64
CA CYS A 184 -0.78 -2.79 -3.07
C CYS A 184 -0.47 -4.28 -3.26
N ALA A 185 0.79 -4.71 -3.07
CA ALA A 185 1.23 -6.08 -3.26
C ALA A 185 0.74 -7.00 -2.13
N GLU A 186 0.06 -8.10 -2.43
CA GLU A 186 -0.58 -8.95 -1.41
C GLU A 186 0.40 -9.70 -0.50
N THR A 187 1.60 -10.02 -0.99
CA THR A 187 2.54 -10.91 -0.29
C THR A 187 3.46 -10.17 0.69
N HIS A 188 3.66 -8.85 0.53
CA HIS A 188 4.63 -8.08 1.32
C HIS A 188 4.16 -6.67 1.71
N SER A 189 2.86 -6.35 1.60
CA SER A 189 2.30 -5.04 1.94
C SER A 189 2.17 -4.83 3.46
N SER A 190 3.28 -4.87 4.18
CA SER A 190 3.34 -4.46 5.58
C SER A 190 3.30 -2.94 5.70
N VAL A 191 2.60 -2.44 6.71
CA VAL A 191 2.57 -1.02 7.08
C VAL A 191 3.97 -0.48 7.44
N SER A 192 4.91 -1.35 7.81
CA SER A 192 6.31 -1.00 8.14
C SER A 192 7.07 -0.31 7.01
N MET A 193 6.71 -0.57 5.75
CA MET A 193 7.43 -0.01 4.60
C MET A 193 6.97 1.43 4.27
N VAL A 194 5.85 1.88 4.84
CA VAL A 194 5.17 3.10 4.37
C VAL A 194 6.01 4.35 4.57
N ARG A 195 6.43 4.62 5.81
CA ARG A 195 7.21 5.83 6.14
C ARG A 195 8.62 5.80 5.53
N PRO A 196 9.40 4.69 5.61
CA PRO A 196 10.71 4.63 4.98
C PRO A 196 10.67 4.88 3.46
N LEU A 197 9.75 4.23 2.75
CA LEU A 197 9.68 4.37 1.29
C LEU A 197 9.19 5.75 0.87
N LEU A 198 8.21 6.34 1.57
CA LEU A 198 7.77 7.71 1.29
C LEU A 198 8.88 8.72 1.56
N SER A 199 9.65 8.56 2.64
CA SER A 199 10.82 9.40 2.92
C SER A 199 11.83 9.34 1.77
N LYS A 200 12.13 8.14 1.27
CA LYS A 200 13.03 7.97 0.10
C LYS A 200 12.47 8.53 -1.19
N VAL A 201 11.16 8.42 -1.45
CA VAL A 201 10.52 9.05 -2.62
C VAL A 201 10.64 10.57 -2.54
N ILE A 202 10.40 11.15 -1.36
CA ILE A 202 10.53 12.59 -1.14
C ILE A 202 11.98 13.04 -1.32
N GLU A 203 12.93 12.34 -0.68
CA GLU A 203 14.36 12.66 -0.71
C GLU A 203 14.97 12.53 -2.11
N LYS A 204 14.68 11.45 -2.84
CA LYS A 204 15.36 11.15 -4.11
C LYS A 204 14.64 11.65 -5.36
N HIS A 205 13.33 11.87 -5.29
CA HIS A 205 12.53 12.13 -6.51
C HIS A 205 11.68 13.40 -6.45
N LEU A 206 11.32 13.89 -5.26
CA LEU A 206 10.46 15.07 -5.12
C LEU A 206 11.17 16.30 -4.52
N GLN A 207 12.50 16.25 -4.36
CA GLN A 207 13.28 17.43 -4.02
C GLN A 207 13.25 18.46 -5.15
N LEU A 208 13.27 19.74 -4.77
CA LEU A 208 13.30 20.86 -5.72
C LEU A 208 14.70 20.98 -6.30
N ASN A 209 14.79 20.97 -7.62
CA ASN A 209 16.03 21.17 -8.37
C ASN A 209 16.08 22.59 -8.93
N LYS A 210 17.29 23.09 -9.21
CA LYS A 210 17.48 24.44 -9.79
C LYS A 210 16.89 24.57 -11.19
N ASP A 211 16.83 23.47 -11.93
CA ASP A 211 16.34 23.42 -13.31
C ASP A 211 14.83 23.10 -13.40
N ASP A 212 14.15 22.97 -12.25
CA ASP A 212 12.71 22.69 -12.25
C ASP A 212 11.93 23.92 -12.73
N ASN A 213 11.02 23.70 -13.69
CA ASN A 213 10.07 24.74 -14.10
C ASN A 213 8.97 24.95 -13.05
N GLU A 214 8.20 26.04 -13.19
CA GLU A 214 7.15 26.39 -12.23
C GLU A 214 6.10 25.28 -12.03
N VAL A 215 5.74 24.54 -13.09
CA VAL A 215 4.78 23.43 -13.02
C VAL A 215 5.33 22.29 -12.16
N VAL A 216 6.60 21.93 -12.35
CA VAL A 216 7.29 20.89 -11.60
C VAL A 216 7.44 21.28 -10.13
N ILE A 217 7.86 22.52 -9.85
CA ILE A 217 7.99 23.05 -8.49
C ILE A 217 6.64 22.97 -7.76
N ASN A 218 5.58 23.48 -8.39
CA ASN A 218 4.24 23.46 -7.82
C ASN A 218 3.74 22.03 -7.56
N PHE A 219 3.95 21.12 -8.51
CA PHE A 219 3.56 19.71 -8.36
C PHE A 219 4.30 19.07 -7.18
N LYS A 220 5.64 19.18 -7.14
CA LYS A 220 6.47 18.62 -6.07
C LYS A 220 6.07 19.19 -4.71
N GLN A 221 5.95 20.50 -4.56
CA GLN A 221 5.54 21.14 -3.30
C GLN A 221 4.16 20.68 -2.83
N THR A 222 3.17 20.64 -3.74
CA THR A 222 1.80 20.22 -3.42
C THR A 222 1.77 18.77 -2.96
N VAL A 223 2.39 17.86 -3.72
CA VAL A 223 2.42 16.43 -3.40
C VAL A 223 3.20 16.18 -2.11
N VAL A 224 4.38 16.78 -1.93
CA VAL A 224 5.19 16.62 -0.71
C VAL A 224 4.44 17.14 0.52
N SER A 225 3.79 18.30 0.43
CA SER A 225 2.97 18.83 1.52
C SER A 225 1.84 17.88 1.90
N GLN A 226 1.10 17.39 0.91
CA GLN A 226 0.00 16.44 1.11
C GLN A 226 0.48 15.09 1.67
N LEU A 227 1.63 14.58 1.24
CA LEU A 227 2.21 13.35 1.79
C LEU A 227 2.65 13.56 3.25
N LYS A 228 3.33 14.68 3.56
CA LYS A 228 3.76 15.00 4.92
C LYS A 228 2.59 15.11 5.89
N GLU A 229 1.51 15.76 5.47
CA GLU A 229 0.28 15.91 6.25
C GLU A 229 -0.42 14.55 6.46
N ARG A 230 -0.72 13.82 5.38
CA ARG A 230 -1.54 12.60 5.43
C ARG A 230 -0.86 11.43 6.13
N PHE A 231 0.46 11.36 6.07
CA PHE A 231 1.26 10.32 6.73
C PHE A 231 1.94 10.82 8.00
N LYS A 232 1.64 12.05 8.44
CA LYS A 232 2.17 12.67 9.66
C LYS A 232 3.70 12.59 9.75
N LEU A 233 4.39 12.90 8.66
CA LEU A 233 5.84 12.70 8.57
C LEU A 233 6.63 13.66 9.48
N ASN A 234 6.10 14.86 9.74
CA ASN A 234 6.75 15.87 10.58
C ASN A 234 6.49 15.69 12.09
N ASN A 235 5.78 14.64 12.49
CA ASN A 235 5.46 14.24 13.88
C ASN A 235 5.12 15.39 14.86
N LEU A 236 4.26 16.32 14.45
CA LEU A 236 3.92 17.53 15.23
C LEU A 236 3.24 17.25 16.58
N GLU A 237 2.62 16.07 16.74
CA GLU A 237 1.80 15.74 17.92
C GLU A 237 2.58 14.97 19.00
N ASN A 238 3.87 14.66 18.79
CA ASN A 238 4.70 13.82 19.66
C ASN A 238 4.08 12.43 19.99
N ILE A 239 3.12 11.98 19.18
CA ILE A 239 2.45 10.70 19.31
C ILE A 239 3.14 9.68 18.40
N VAL A 240 3.60 8.57 18.98
CA VAL A 240 4.22 7.48 18.22
C VAL A 240 3.16 6.67 17.48
N SER A 241 3.23 6.71 16.15
CA SER A 241 2.26 6.09 15.25
C SER A 241 2.47 4.59 15.07
N THR A 242 1.40 3.87 14.74
CA THR A 242 1.46 2.41 14.46
C THR A 242 2.45 2.10 13.34
N ARG A 243 2.57 2.98 12.33
CA ARG A 243 3.54 2.82 11.23
C ARG A 243 4.98 2.94 11.72
N GLN A 244 5.26 3.86 12.64
CA GLN A 244 6.58 4.06 13.21
C GLN A 244 7.01 2.83 14.03
N VAL A 245 6.12 2.31 14.88
CA VAL A 245 6.36 1.06 15.63
C VAL A 245 6.58 -0.12 14.68
N SER A 246 5.76 -0.24 13.63
CA SER A 246 5.92 -1.29 12.63
C SER A 246 7.23 -1.20 11.86
N SER A 247 7.71 0.03 11.59
CA SER A 247 8.99 0.27 10.92
C SER A 247 10.17 -0.20 11.78
N PHE A 248 10.07 -0.08 13.12
CA PHE A 248 11.08 -0.59 14.05
C PHE A 248 11.18 -2.12 14.02
N PHE A 249 10.04 -2.81 13.95
CA PHE A 249 10.00 -4.27 13.88
C PHE A 249 10.39 -4.84 12.51
N ASP A 250 10.54 -4.01 11.48
CA ASP A 250 11.07 -4.44 10.19
C ASP A 250 12.60 -4.39 10.23
N PRO A 251 13.30 -5.53 10.15
CA PRO A 251 14.76 -5.58 10.26
C PRO A 251 15.48 -4.75 9.19
N ARG A 252 14.79 -4.36 8.10
CA ARG A 252 15.33 -3.48 7.04
C ARG A 252 15.32 -2.00 7.42
N TYR A 253 14.48 -1.60 8.39
CA TYR A 253 14.26 -0.20 8.77
C TYR A 253 14.42 0.04 10.27
N LYS A 254 14.95 -0.93 11.01
CA LYS A 254 15.08 -0.92 12.48
C LYS A 254 15.86 0.27 13.05
N GLU A 255 16.80 0.84 12.28
CA GLU A 255 17.56 2.04 12.67
C GLU A 255 16.76 3.35 12.53
N LEU A 256 15.56 3.27 11.94
CA LEU A 256 14.62 4.37 11.78
C LEU A 256 15.25 5.60 11.13
N GLU A 257 16.15 5.40 10.16
CA GLU A 257 16.90 6.47 9.48
C GLU A 257 16.03 7.58 8.86
N HIS A 258 14.77 7.25 8.58
CA HIS A 258 13.76 8.13 7.99
C HIS A 258 13.04 9.01 9.03
N GLU A 259 13.30 8.83 10.32
CA GLU A 259 12.76 9.62 11.43
C GLU A 259 13.85 10.52 12.04
N GLU A 260 13.41 11.64 12.61
CA GLU A 260 14.25 12.54 13.42
C GLU A 260 14.77 11.84 14.68
N ILE A 261 15.96 12.21 15.14
CA ILE A 261 16.67 11.53 16.24
C ILE A 261 15.81 11.45 17.52
N ASP A 262 15.18 12.56 17.91
CA ASP A 262 14.33 12.62 19.11
C ASP A 262 13.12 11.67 19.00
N VAL A 263 12.57 11.52 17.80
CA VAL A 263 11.42 10.64 17.53
C VAL A 263 11.83 9.17 17.63
N ARG A 264 13.06 8.81 17.24
CA ARG A 264 13.57 7.44 17.35
C ARG A 264 13.59 6.98 18.80
N GLU A 265 14.00 7.85 19.73
CA GLU A 265 14.01 7.52 21.16
C GLU A 265 12.59 7.35 21.72
N ASN A 266 11.63 8.16 21.27
CA ASN A 266 10.23 7.98 21.65
C ASN A 266 9.65 6.65 21.13
N ILE A 267 9.98 6.26 19.89
CA ILE A 267 9.57 4.97 19.32
C ILE A 267 10.17 3.81 20.13
N ARG A 268 11.48 3.88 20.42
CA ARG A 268 12.21 2.88 21.22
C ARG A 268 11.61 2.74 22.62
N SER A 269 11.25 3.86 23.26
CA SER A 269 10.59 3.88 24.56
C SER A 269 9.21 3.20 24.52
N LYS A 270 8.38 3.51 23.52
CA LYS A 270 7.07 2.84 23.32
C LYS A 270 7.25 1.32 23.13
N VAL A 271 8.22 0.89 22.32
CA VAL A 271 8.48 -0.54 22.11
C VAL A 271 8.93 -1.24 23.39
N LYS A 272 9.78 -0.62 24.20
CA LYS A 272 10.18 -1.17 25.51
C LYS A 272 8.98 -1.36 26.42
N ASN A 273 8.08 -0.39 26.49
CA ASN A 273 6.86 -0.50 27.31
C ASN A 273 5.97 -1.66 26.84
N LEU A 274 5.76 -1.80 25.53
CA LEU A 274 4.99 -2.92 24.95
C LEU A 274 5.60 -4.28 25.31
N LEU A 275 6.94 -4.39 25.30
CA LEU A 275 7.63 -5.62 25.68
C LEU A 275 7.46 -5.95 27.17
N VAL A 276 7.45 -4.94 28.03
CA VAL A 276 7.20 -5.12 29.47
C VAL A 276 5.76 -5.57 29.74
N GLU A 277 4.78 -4.96 29.06
CA GLU A 277 3.36 -5.33 29.15
C GLU A 277 3.12 -6.80 28.77
N MET A 278 3.81 -7.30 27.74
CA MET A 278 3.71 -8.71 27.33
C MET A 278 4.42 -9.69 28.27
N ASN A 279 5.44 -9.22 29.01
CA ASN A 279 6.15 -10.07 29.96
C ASN A 279 5.42 -10.18 31.32
N THR A 280 4.31 -9.48 31.52
CA THR A 280 3.50 -9.60 32.73
C THR A 280 2.84 -10.99 32.82
N PRO A 281 2.81 -11.62 34.01
CA PRO A 281 2.36 -13.01 34.16
C PRO A 281 0.87 -13.24 33.86
N ASP A 282 0.05 -12.19 33.78
CA ASP A 282 -1.40 -12.26 33.55
C ASP A 282 -1.78 -12.52 32.07
N ASN A 283 -0.89 -12.21 31.12
CA ASN A 283 -1.08 -12.43 29.68
C ASN A 283 -0.52 -13.76 29.17
N ARG A 284 0.00 -14.62 30.06
CA ARG A 284 0.33 -16.00 29.71
C ARG A 284 -0.98 -16.81 29.66
N GLU A 285 -1.81 -16.57 28.65
CA GLU A 285 -2.68 -17.65 28.17
C GLU A 285 -1.77 -18.87 27.99
N GLU A 286 -2.19 -20.00 28.52
CA GLU A 286 -1.44 -21.25 28.56
C GLU A 286 -1.09 -21.75 27.15
N THR A 287 -0.11 -21.13 26.49
CA THR A 287 0.85 -21.91 25.71
C THR A 287 1.74 -22.61 26.72
N ASN A 288 1.15 -23.60 27.39
CA ASN A 288 1.84 -24.83 27.73
C ASN A 288 2.34 -25.42 26.40
N VAL A 289 3.38 -24.83 25.83
CA VAL A 289 4.45 -25.66 25.32
C VAL A 289 5.01 -26.30 26.58
N CYS A 290 4.36 -27.40 26.99
CA CYS A 290 5.07 -28.47 27.64
C CYS A 290 6.22 -28.74 26.68
N VAL A 291 7.35 -28.07 26.93
CA VAL A 291 8.64 -28.59 26.51
C VAL A 291 8.61 -29.94 27.20
N GLN A 292 8.27 -30.97 26.42
CA GLN A 292 8.57 -32.33 26.80
C GLN A 292 10.03 -32.24 27.19
N LYS A 293 10.31 -32.32 28.50
CA LYS A 293 11.65 -32.37 29.06
C LYS A 293 12.23 -33.70 28.59
N ASN A 294 12.53 -33.79 27.30
CA ASN A 294 13.40 -34.79 26.74
C ASN A 294 14.76 -34.39 27.28
N LYS A 295 15.06 -34.89 28.50
CA LYS A 295 16.34 -34.72 29.19
C LYS A 295 17.44 -35.25 28.28
N GLY A 296 17.92 -34.40 27.38
CA GLY A 296 19.02 -34.73 26.50
C GLY A 296 20.27 -34.93 27.35
N ALA A 297 21.18 -35.80 26.91
CA ALA A 297 22.44 -36.04 27.61
C ALA A 297 23.21 -34.73 27.88
N LEU A 298 23.12 -33.74 26.98
CA LEU A 298 23.71 -32.42 27.15
C LEU A 298 23.03 -31.59 28.24
N GLU A 299 21.70 -31.57 28.32
CA GLU A 299 20.95 -30.85 29.37
C GLU A 299 21.22 -31.45 30.77
N PHE A 300 21.39 -32.78 30.83
CA PHE A 300 21.81 -33.45 32.06
C PHE A 300 23.26 -33.10 32.48
N LEU A 301 24.15 -32.89 31.52
CA LEU A 301 25.57 -32.59 31.77
C LEU A 301 25.81 -31.12 32.11
N TYR A 302 25.08 -30.19 31.49
CA TYR A 302 25.27 -28.74 31.66
C TYR A 302 24.33 -28.13 32.71
N GLY A 303 23.28 -28.83 33.16
CA GLY A 303 22.31 -28.29 34.12
C GLY A 303 21.47 -27.14 33.55
N ASP A 304 20.59 -26.57 34.38
CA ASP A 304 19.72 -25.43 34.05
C ASP A 304 20.49 -24.08 33.99
N GLU A 305 21.72 -24.04 33.47
CA GLU A 305 22.48 -22.79 33.23
C GLU A 305 21.97 -22.04 31.98
N VAL A 306 20.65 -22.05 31.75
CA VAL A 306 20.03 -21.32 30.65
C VAL A 306 19.73 -19.91 31.15
N HIS A 307 20.53 -18.92 30.71
CA HIS A 307 20.14 -17.51 30.81
C HIS A 307 18.70 -17.36 30.33
N ASP A 308 17.84 -16.72 31.14
CA ASP A 308 16.42 -16.59 30.83
C ASP A 308 16.23 -15.88 29.49
N ILE A 309 16.02 -16.66 28.42
CA ILE A 309 15.82 -16.18 27.06
C ILE A 309 14.58 -15.27 26.99
N ASN A 310 13.71 -15.30 28.02
CA ASN A 310 12.52 -14.47 28.13
C ASN A 310 12.78 -13.08 28.75
N ASP A 311 14.00 -12.71 29.10
CA ASP A 311 14.25 -11.33 29.52
C ASP A 311 14.06 -10.36 28.33
N ALA A 312 13.00 -9.55 28.43
CA ALA A 312 12.62 -8.56 27.43
C ALA A 312 13.75 -7.56 27.16
N SER A 313 14.51 -7.17 28.18
CA SER A 313 15.62 -6.22 28.04
C SER A 313 16.75 -6.83 27.21
N THR A 314 17.15 -8.06 27.52
CA THR A 314 18.21 -8.78 26.80
C THR A 314 17.85 -9.02 25.33
N GLN A 315 16.61 -9.45 25.04
CA GLN A 315 16.14 -9.60 23.65
C GLN A 315 16.19 -8.26 22.90
N TYR A 316 15.74 -7.17 23.54
CA TYR A 316 15.67 -5.85 22.92
C TYR A 316 17.05 -5.33 22.52
N HIS A 317 18.03 -5.38 23.43
CA HIS A 317 19.40 -4.94 23.13
C HIS A 317 20.04 -5.81 22.05
N SER A 318 19.83 -7.13 22.13
CA SER A 318 20.35 -8.07 21.13
C SER A 318 19.78 -7.81 19.73
N TYR A 319 18.49 -7.49 19.60
CA TYR A 319 17.88 -7.13 18.32
C TYR A 319 18.47 -5.83 17.72
N LEU A 320 18.71 -4.82 18.55
CA LEU A 320 19.36 -3.59 18.11
C LEU A 320 20.77 -3.86 17.57
N THR A 321 21.53 -4.76 18.20
CA THR A 321 22.90 -5.08 17.79
C THR A 321 23.03 -5.90 16.50
N GLU A 322 21.95 -6.54 16.02
CA GLU A 322 21.99 -7.27 14.75
C GLU A 322 22.35 -6.32 13.57
N PRO A 323 22.89 -6.81 12.45
CA PRO A 323 23.01 -5.97 11.26
C PRO A 323 21.63 -5.66 10.66
N GLN A 324 21.46 -4.47 10.07
CA GLN A 324 20.25 -4.12 9.32
C GLN A 324 20.14 -5.00 8.07
N LEU A 325 18.94 -5.50 7.80
CA LEU A 325 18.67 -6.39 6.68
C LEU A 325 18.64 -5.61 5.34
N ILE A 326 19.14 -6.24 4.28
CA ILE A 326 19.12 -5.68 2.92
C ILE A 326 17.66 -5.66 2.41
N TYR A 327 17.31 -4.64 1.61
CA TYR A 327 15.92 -4.35 1.21
C TYR A 327 15.20 -5.49 0.45
N ASP A 328 15.93 -6.36 -0.24
CA ASP A 328 15.37 -7.46 -1.05
C ASP A 328 14.99 -8.71 -0.24
N PHE A 329 15.36 -8.77 1.05
CA PHE A 329 15.02 -9.91 1.90
C PHE A 329 13.65 -9.75 2.55
N ASP A 330 13.01 -10.89 2.80
CA ASP A 330 11.68 -10.98 3.42
C ASP A 330 11.76 -10.85 4.96
N PRO A 331 11.17 -9.80 5.57
CA PRO A 331 11.11 -9.65 7.03
C PRO A 331 10.41 -10.82 7.73
N PHE A 332 9.38 -11.39 7.11
CA PHE A 332 8.61 -12.48 7.73
C PHE A 332 9.45 -13.76 7.82
N GLY A 333 10.19 -14.09 6.76
CA GLY A 333 11.19 -15.15 6.76
C GLY A 333 12.27 -14.96 7.82
N TRP A 334 12.77 -13.72 7.97
CA TRP A 334 13.78 -13.39 8.99
C TRP A 334 13.24 -13.59 10.42
N TRP A 335 12.04 -13.09 10.72
CA TRP A 335 11.43 -13.30 12.05
C TRP A 335 11.14 -14.77 12.33
N LYS A 336 10.71 -15.53 11.32
CA LYS A 336 10.47 -16.96 11.45
C LYS A 336 11.74 -17.75 11.79
N SER A 337 12.89 -17.37 11.25
CA SER A 337 14.16 -18.03 11.59
C SER A 337 14.70 -17.61 12.97
N HIS A 338 14.39 -16.40 13.43
CA HIS A 338 14.88 -15.84 14.69
C HIS A 338 13.88 -15.91 15.85
N GLU A 339 12.70 -16.52 15.66
CA GLU A 339 11.66 -16.64 16.67
C GLU A 339 12.15 -17.32 17.96
N LYS A 340 13.00 -18.33 17.85
CA LYS A 340 13.60 -18.98 19.03
C LYS A 340 14.58 -18.10 19.80
N LYS A 341 15.22 -17.15 19.10
CA LYS A 341 16.20 -16.22 19.68
C LYS A 341 15.52 -15.01 20.31
N TYR A 342 14.38 -14.57 19.76
CA TYR A 342 13.65 -13.38 20.18
C TYR A 342 12.14 -13.67 20.31
N PRO A 343 11.70 -14.55 21.23
CA PRO A 343 10.30 -14.99 21.28
C PRO A 343 9.32 -13.83 21.50
N LEU A 344 9.61 -12.90 22.42
CA LEU A 344 8.72 -11.77 22.75
C LEU A 344 8.68 -10.74 21.62
N ILE A 345 9.85 -10.38 21.09
CA ILE A 345 9.94 -9.40 20.00
C ILE A 345 9.36 -9.96 18.72
N ALA A 346 9.57 -11.25 18.43
CA ALA A 346 8.98 -11.91 17.27
C ALA A 346 7.45 -11.94 17.35
N GLU A 347 6.87 -12.10 18.54
CA GLU A 347 5.42 -12.03 18.71
C GLU A 347 4.86 -10.63 18.41
N LEU A 348 5.50 -9.57 18.92
CA LEU A 348 5.14 -8.19 18.58
C LEU A 348 5.36 -7.91 17.09
N ALA A 349 6.50 -8.34 16.53
CA ALA A 349 6.79 -8.16 15.13
C ALA A 349 5.75 -8.83 14.22
N LYS A 350 5.30 -10.05 14.56
CA LYS A 350 4.20 -10.72 13.85
C LYS A 350 2.93 -9.88 13.87
N LYS A 351 2.58 -9.34 15.04
CA LYS A 351 1.40 -8.48 15.22
C LYS A 351 1.47 -7.22 14.35
N TYR A 352 2.54 -6.42 14.48
CA TYR A 352 2.68 -5.15 13.75
C TYR A 352 2.96 -5.31 12.24
N LEU A 353 3.82 -6.25 11.83
CA LEU A 353 4.14 -6.45 10.41
C LEU A 353 2.97 -7.06 9.62
N SER A 354 2.04 -7.74 10.30
CA SER A 354 0.83 -8.28 9.66
C SER A 354 -0.20 -7.19 9.28
N ILE A 355 -0.03 -5.96 9.79
CA ILE A 355 -0.95 -4.85 9.50
C ILE A 355 -0.78 -4.47 8.01
N PRO A 356 -1.86 -4.55 7.21
CA PRO A 356 -1.78 -4.19 5.81
C PRO A 356 -1.58 -2.68 5.65
N ALA A 357 -0.70 -2.27 4.74
CA ALA A 357 -0.52 -0.86 4.41
C ALA A 357 -1.76 -0.23 3.74
N THR A 358 -2.65 -1.03 3.16
CA THR A 358 -3.77 -0.57 2.33
C THR A 358 -5.06 -1.32 2.59
N SER A 359 -6.20 -0.66 2.37
CA SER A 359 -7.53 -1.27 2.35
C SER A 359 -7.88 -1.93 0.99
N VAL A 360 -6.94 -2.04 0.06
CA VAL A 360 -7.22 -2.58 -1.29
C VAL A 360 -7.60 -4.08 -1.26
N SER A 361 -7.21 -4.81 -0.21
CA SER A 361 -7.67 -6.18 0.03
C SER A 361 -9.19 -6.25 0.21
N SER A 362 -9.80 -5.27 0.89
CA SER A 362 -11.25 -5.23 1.05
C SER A 362 -11.96 -4.87 -0.25
N GLU A 363 -11.43 -3.96 -1.07
CA GLU A 363 -11.96 -3.66 -2.41
C GLU A 363 -12.01 -4.91 -3.32
N ARG A 364 -10.99 -5.77 -3.24
CA ARG A 364 -10.95 -7.04 -3.95
C ARG A 364 -11.96 -8.04 -3.40
N CYS A 365 -12.13 -8.07 -2.08
CA CYS A 365 -13.18 -8.86 -1.43
C CYS A 365 -14.57 -8.45 -1.93
N PHE A 366 -14.86 -7.15 -1.99
CA PHE A 366 -16.11 -6.61 -2.54
C PHE A 366 -16.27 -6.88 -4.04
N SER A 367 -15.19 -6.81 -4.82
CA SER A 367 -15.20 -7.19 -6.24
C SER A 367 -15.55 -8.67 -6.42
N THR A 368 -15.03 -9.53 -5.54
CA THR A 368 -15.36 -10.96 -5.51
C THR A 368 -16.82 -11.17 -5.11
N ALA A 369 -17.31 -10.46 -4.10
CA ALA A 369 -18.70 -10.47 -3.70
C ALA A 369 -19.63 -10.05 -4.85
N GLY A 370 -19.25 -9.04 -5.64
CA GLY A 370 -19.98 -8.64 -6.86
C GLY A 370 -20.01 -9.70 -7.96
N ASN A 371 -19.05 -10.62 -8.00
CA ASN A 371 -19.09 -11.79 -8.88
C ASN A 371 -19.99 -12.91 -8.34
N VAL A 372 -20.14 -13.01 -7.01
CA VAL A 372 -21.06 -13.97 -6.35
C VAL A 372 -22.50 -13.49 -6.49
N VAL A 373 -22.75 -12.21 -6.23
CA VAL A 373 -24.05 -11.55 -6.35
C VAL A 373 -24.06 -10.72 -7.63
N THR A 374 -24.41 -11.36 -8.73
CA THR A 374 -24.60 -10.67 -10.02
C THR A 374 -26.06 -10.29 -10.19
N SER A 375 -26.35 -9.35 -11.10
CA SER A 375 -27.72 -8.92 -11.43
C SER A 375 -28.65 -10.07 -11.88
N LYS A 376 -28.09 -11.22 -12.27
CA LYS A 376 -28.83 -12.45 -12.66
C LYS A 376 -28.92 -13.50 -11.54
N ARG A 377 -28.21 -13.33 -10.42
CA ARG A 377 -28.18 -14.22 -9.25
C ARG A 377 -28.26 -13.37 -7.96
N ASN A 378 -29.44 -12.84 -7.69
CA ASN A 378 -29.72 -11.91 -6.58
C ASN A 378 -30.57 -12.53 -5.45
N CYS A 379 -30.91 -13.82 -5.50
CA CYS A 379 -31.75 -14.49 -4.49
C CYS A 379 -30.96 -15.09 -3.30
N LEU A 380 -29.70 -14.72 -3.11
CA LEU A 380 -28.91 -15.19 -1.96
C LEU A 380 -29.17 -14.28 -0.76
N ALA A 381 -29.45 -14.89 0.40
CA ALA A 381 -29.49 -14.17 1.67
C ALA A 381 -28.11 -13.54 1.97
N PRO A 382 -28.04 -12.34 2.59
CA PRO A 382 -26.79 -11.65 2.90
C PRO A 382 -25.77 -12.52 3.65
N GLU A 383 -26.25 -13.37 4.57
CA GLU A 383 -25.43 -14.29 5.38
C GLU A 383 -24.73 -15.33 4.48
N ASN A 384 -25.46 -15.87 3.49
CA ASN A 384 -24.90 -16.82 2.53
C ASN A 384 -23.87 -16.17 1.63
N VAL A 385 -24.08 -14.91 1.23
CA VAL A 385 -23.10 -14.14 0.44
C VAL A 385 -21.82 -13.95 1.25
N ASN A 386 -21.93 -13.51 2.50
CA ASN A 386 -20.80 -13.31 3.40
C ASN A 386 -19.99 -14.60 3.58
N MET A 387 -20.66 -15.72 3.86
CA MET A 387 -19.99 -17.00 4.06
C MET A 387 -19.33 -17.54 2.78
N LEU A 388 -19.97 -17.38 1.61
CA LEU A 388 -19.38 -17.78 0.33
C LEU A 388 -18.13 -16.97 0.00
N VAL A 389 -18.17 -15.65 0.20
CA VAL A 389 -17.02 -14.78 0.00
C VAL A 389 -15.89 -15.15 0.96
N PHE A 390 -16.22 -15.39 2.24
CA PHE A 390 -15.26 -15.84 3.25
C PHE A 390 -14.58 -17.16 2.83
N LEU A 391 -15.36 -18.18 2.47
CA LEU A 391 -14.82 -19.48 2.04
C LEU A 391 -13.94 -19.35 0.78
N TYR A 392 -14.36 -18.52 -0.18
CA TYR A 392 -13.61 -18.29 -1.40
C TYR A 392 -12.25 -17.62 -1.13
N GLN A 393 -12.23 -16.54 -0.35
CA GLN A 393 -10.99 -15.83 -0.01
C GLN A 393 -10.02 -16.72 0.78
N ASN A 394 -10.55 -17.55 1.68
CA ASN A 394 -9.75 -18.43 2.54
C ASN A 394 -9.43 -19.80 1.91
N ARG A 395 -9.83 -20.04 0.65
CA ARG A 395 -9.66 -21.35 -0.01
C ARG A 395 -8.19 -21.82 -0.06
N ASN A 396 -7.26 -20.88 -0.20
CA ASN A 396 -5.83 -21.16 -0.34
C ASN A 396 -5.15 -21.43 1.01
N LEU A 397 -5.72 -20.91 2.11
CA LEU A 397 -5.22 -21.15 3.47
C LEU A 397 -5.53 -22.58 3.93
N ARG A 398 -6.61 -23.18 3.41
CA ARG A 398 -7.04 -24.55 3.72
C ARG A 398 -6.34 -25.63 2.88
N ARG A 399 -5.60 -25.26 1.82
CA ARG A 399 -4.86 -26.25 1.02
C ARG A 399 -3.52 -26.58 1.71
N PRO A 400 -3.17 -27.88 1.86
CA PRO A 400 -1.86 -28.26 2.38
C PRO A 400 -0.75 -27.64 1.51
N ALA A 401 0.37 -27.27 2.14
CA ALA A 401 1.47 -26.54 1.52
C ALA A 401 1.98 -27.19 0.21
N SER A 402 1.80 -28.50 0.05
CA SER A 402 2.16 -29.28 -1.14
C SER A 402 1.30 -29.01 -2.39
N VAL A 403 0.18 -28.28 -2.29
CA VAL A 403 -0.75 -28.03 -3.41
C VAL A 403 -0.97 -26.53 -3.67
N ARG A 404 -0.18 -25.66 -3.04
CA ARG A 404 -0.19 -24.22 -3.37
C ARG A 404 0.48 -24.02 -4.72
N ARG A 405 -0.32 -23.89 -5.78
CA ARG A 405 0.19 -23.45 -7.10
C ARG A 405 0.69 -22.02 -6.95
N ILE A 406 1.93 -21.83 -7.41
CA ILE A 406 2.66 -20.55 -7.53
C ILE A 406 1.83 -19.54 -8.31
#